data_AF-A0A510NV70-F1
#
_entry.id   AF-A0A510NV70-F1
#
_cell.length_a   1.000
_cell.length_b   1.000
_cell.length_c   1.000
_cell.angle_alpha   90.00
_cell.angle_beta   90.00
_cell.angle_gamma   90.00
#
_symmetry.space_group_name_H-M   'P 1'
#
loop_
_entity.id
_entity.type
_entity.pdbx_description
1 polymer ?
#
loop_
_entity_poly.entity_id
_entity_poly.type
_entity_poly.pdbx_seq_one_letter_code
_entity_poly.pdbx_strand_id
1 'polypeptide(L)'
;MNVYLTLFVFALIDHVTAAMPKFVFAHFIVGNAASLTQEQWESEIKLAKHSLIDGFALNIAQQDTNTDQILQKAYAAAGQVGNFSLFLSFDYLSGDPWPVDRVIDTINKYKESPPQFYYDDKPFVSTFEGVANIDDWPTIRNKTDCFAMPDWTSLGPQRFAEVRHNVDGFFSWDAWPAGADDKTTNSDQVWKNATHGRPYMMPVSPWFYTNLPQWNKNWLWKGAQLWTYRWEQIYRFQPDFVQIISWNDYGESHYVGPVHDDGIPQGAARYVENNPHDAWRELLPYFIASYKLGDRSRIRITRDTLVYWYRPNPNQSGSNGGTTGNCPQQGQQAMDPAALAEDKIYIAVLIKEPSWIGVRIGSNNNITSFYARQAGLSMFEVPFNGQTGNTTFWIVRNETEVVYTTGPAITTDCIDGMVNWNAVVGSS
;
A
#
# COMPACT_ATOMS: atom_id res chain seq x y z
N MET A 1 15.33 73.16 -15.57
CA MET A 1 15.89 72.11 -16.45
C MET A 1 15.78 70.82 -15.66
N ASN A 2 14.71 70.05 -15.92
CA ASN A 2 14.32 68.87 -15.13
C ASN A 2 15.03 67.63 -15.66
N VAL A 3 15.65 66.87 -14.76
CA VAL A 3 16.23 65.54 -15.03
C VAL A 3 15.23 64.51 -14.51
N TYR A 4 14.75 63.64 -15.40
CA TYR A 4 13.97 62.46 -15.05
C TYR A 4 14.91 61.33 -14.66
N LEU A 5 14.75 60.80 -13.44
CA LEU A 5 15.43 59.59 -12.96
C LEU A 5 14.41 58.44 -12.97
N THR A 6 14.55 57.52 -13.91
CA THR A 6 13.75 56.30 -13.99
C THR A 6 14.36 55.25 -13.05
N LEU A 7 13.68 54.92 -11.96
CA LEU A 7 14.04 53.79 -11.10
C LEU A 7 13.49 52.49 -11.71
N PHE A 8 14.39 51.60 -12.13
CA PHE A 8 14.08 50.19 -12.37
C PHE A 8 14.04 49.48 -11.01
N VAL A 9 12.86 48.97 -10.63
CA VAL A 9 12.72 48.03 -9.51
C VAL A 9 13.06 46.64 -10.03
N PHE A 10 14.22 46.11 -9.65
CA PHE A 10 14.52 44.69 -9.77
C PHE A 10 13.69 43.94 -8.72
N ALA A 11 12.70 43.17 -9.15
CA ALA A 11 12.08 42.16 -8.31
C ALA A 11 13.07 40.98 -8.17
N LEU A 12 13.67 40.86 -6.98
CA LEU A 12 14.32 39.63 -6.54
C LEU A 12 13.23 38.56 -6.40
N ILE A 13 13.17 37.64 -7.36
CA ILE A 13 12.45 36.39 -7.19
C ILE A 13 13.30 35.55 -6.24
N ASP A 14 12.91 35.53 -4.97
CA ASP A 14 13.38 34.51 -4.03
C ASP A 14 13.19 33.16 -4.70
N HIS A 15 14.31 32.49 -5.00
CA HIS A 15 14.32 31.08 -5.33
C HIS A 15 13.90 30.31 -4.08
N VAL A 16 12.59 30.27 -3.81
CA VAL A 16 12.01 29.13 -3.11
C VAL A 16 12.36 27.96 -4.00
N THR A 17 13.36 27.16 -3.59
CA THR A 17 13.58 25.83 -4.14
C THR A 17 12.21 25.16 -4.13
N ALA A 18 11.58 25.02 -5.30
CA ALA A 18 10.32 24.31 -5.40
C ALA A 18 10.59 22.92 -4.84
N ALA A 19 9.96 22.58 -3.72
CA ALA A 19 10.08 21.24 -3.17
C ALA A 19 9.72 20.26 -4.28
N MET A 20 10.57 19.26 -4.52
CA MET A 20 10.30 18.28 -5.57
C MET A 20 8.91 17.66 -5.32
N PRO A 21 8.12 17.43 -6.39
CA PRO A 21 6.80 16.86 -6.26
C PRO A 21 6.87 15.47 -5.62
N LYS A 22 5.94 15.20 -4.72
CA LYS A 22 5.79 13.92 -4.03
C LYS A 22 4.77 13.06 -4.74
N PHE A 23 5.08 11.78 -4.89
CA PHE A 23 4.20 10.84 -5.57
C PHE A 23 3.85 9.65 -4.69
N VAL A 24 2.66 9.11 -4.92
CA VAL A 24 2.13 7.90 -4.28
C VAL A 24 1.66 6.94 -5.36
N PHE A 25 2.22 5.74 -5.36
CA PHE A 25 1.85 4.68 -6.28
C PHE A 25 1.26 3.49 -5.53
N ALA A 26 0.59 2.59 -6.25
CA ALA A 26 0.25 1.27 -5.71
C ALA A 26 0.86 0.17 -6.58
N HIS A 27 1.43 -0.83 -5.92
CA HIS A 27 1.96 -2.02 -6.55
C HIS A 27 0.82 -2.86 -7.12
N PHE A 28 0.88 -3.21 -8.40
CA PHE A 28 -0.19 -3.89 -9.10
C PHE A 28 0.36 -5.17 -9.72
N ILE A 29 -0.06 -6.33 -9.21
CA ILE A 29 0.29 -7.65 -9.74
C ILE A 29 -0.44 -7.83 -11.07
N VAL A 30 0.27 -7.68 -12.19
CA VAL A 30 -0.33 -7.73 -13.53
C VAL A 30 -0.91 -9.10 -13.83
N GLY A 31 -0.27 -10.18 -13.36
CA GLY A 31 -0.75 -11.55 -13.52
C GLY A 31 -2.16 -11.78 -12.96
N ASN A 32 -2.52 -11.08 -11.86
CA ASN A 32 -3.84 -11.17 -11.23
C ASN A 32 -4.93 -10.40 -12.01
N ALA A 33 -4.58 -9.70 -13.10
CA ALA A 33 -5.50 -8.92 -13.91
C ALA A 33 -5.69 -9.45 -15.34
N ALA A 34 -5.31 -10.71 -15.58
CA ALA A 34 -5.46 -11.38 -16.87
C ALA A 34 -6.89 -11.30 -17.45
N SER A 35 -7.90 -11.49 -16.60
CA SER A 35 -9.30 -11.49 -16.98
C SER A 35 -9.94 -10.10 -17.06
N LEU A 36 -9.29 -9.06 -16.54
CA LEU A 36 -9.90 -7.73 -16.50
C LEU A 36 -10.23 -7.24 -17.91
N THR A 37 -11.47 -6.76 -18.06
CA THR A 37 -11.89 -6.02 -19.25
C THR A 37 -11.27 -4.63 -19.26
N GLN A 38 -11.39 -3.95 -20.40
CA GLN A 38 -10.97 -2.56 -20.53
C GLN A 38 -11.69 -1.66 -19.52
N GLU A 39 -13.01 -1.83 -19.36
CA GLU A 39 -13.82 -1.04 -18.44
C GLU A 39 -13.47 -1.32 -16.97
N GLN A 40 -13.13 -2.57 -16.64
CA GLN A 40 -12.66 -2.91 -15.30
C GLN A 40 -11.31 -2.23 -15.01
N TRP A 41 -10.35 -2.27 -15.93
CA TRP A 41 -9.09 -1.51 -15.80
C TRP A 41 -9.33 0.00 -15.61
N GLU A 42 -10.26 0.60 -16.37
CA GLU A 42 -10.63 2.00 -16.18
C GLU A 42 -11.26 2.24 -14.80
N SER A 43 -12.05 1.29 -14.29
CA SER A 43 -12.64 1.36 -12.96
C SER A 43 -11.56 1.32 -11.87
N GLU A 44 -10.59 0.40 -11.97
CA GLU A 44 -9.44 0.33 -11.05
C GLU A 44 -8.70 1.67 -10.98
N ILE A 45 -8.41 2.26 -12.14
CA ILE A 45 -7.72 3.55 -12.24
C ILE A 45 -8.56 4.68 -11.64
N LYS A 46 -9.87 4.72 -11.89
CA LYS A 46 -10.78 5.72 -11.30
C LYS A 46 -10.82 5.61 -9.77
N LEU A 47 -10.85 4.40 -9.22
CA LEU A 47 -10.83 4.16 -7.78
C LEU A 47 -9.49 4.59 -7.16
N ALA A 48 -8.37 4.30 -7.81
CA ALA A 48 -7.05 4.73 -7.37
C ALA A 48 -6.92 6.27 -7.36
N LYS A 49 -7.37 6.92 -8.45
CA LYS A 49 -7.43 8.40 -8.54
C LYS A 49 -8.32 9.01 -7.46
N HIS A 50 -9.50 8.45 -7.22
CA HIS A 50 -10.39 8.90 -6.15
C HIS A 50 -9.71 8.82 -4.77
N SER A 51 -8.82 7.84 -4.60
CA SER A 51 -8.01 7.66 -3.40
C SER A 51 -6.76 8.55 -3.35
N LEU A 52 -6.54 9.43 -4.35
CA LEU A 52 -5.37 10.30 -4.55
C LEU A 52 -4.05 9.59 -4.88
N ILE A 53 -4.11 8.32 -5.31
CA ILE A 53 -2.96 7.60 -5.85
C ILE A 53 -2.65 8.16 -7.25
N ASP A 54 -1.38 8.43 -7.52
CA ASP A 54 -0.91 9.04 -8.78
C ASP A 54 -0.76 8.04 -9.91
N GLY A 55 -0.52 6.77 -9.58
CA GLY A 55 -0.27 5.74 -10.57
C GLY A 55 -0.11 4.32 -10.03
N PHE A 56 0.08 3.37 -10.96
CA PHE A 56 0.39 1.98 -10.64
C PHE A 56 1.83 1.60 -11.03
N ALA A 57 2.49 0.88 -10.13
CA ALA A 57 3.70 0.12 -10.41
C ALA A 57 3.27 -1.26 -10.92
N LEU A 58 3.36 -1.48 -12.23
CA LEU A 58 2.89 -2.70 -12.90
C LEU A 58 3.92 -3.82 -12.71
N ASN A 59 3.73 -4.67 -11.70
CA ASN A 59 4.54 -5.85 -11.46
C ASN A 59 4.27 -6.88 -12.55
N ILE A 60 5.28 -7.13 -13.36
CA ILE A 60 5.24 -8.05 -14.48
C ILE A 60 6.21 -9.19 -14.27
N ALA A 61 5.76 -10.39 -14.61
CA ALA A 61 6.52 -11.62 -14.51
C ALA A 61 7.02 -12.08 -15.89
N GLN A 62 8.25 -12.61 -15.93
CA GLN A 62 8.90 -13.04 -17.17
C GLN A 62 8.13 -14.19 -17.84
N GLN A 63 7.65 -15.13 -17.03
CA GLN A 63 7.05 -16.38 -17.47
C GLN A 63 5.59 -16.22 -17.94
N ASP A 64 4.96 -15.10 -17.60
CA ASP A 64 3.56 -14.85 -17.91
C ASP A 64 3.39 -14.55 -19.40
N THR A 65 2.65 -15.43 -20.09
CA THR A 65 2.45 -15.38 -21.54
C THR A 65 1.50 -14.27 -21.99
N ASN A 66 0.72 -13.73 -21.06
CA ASN A 66 -0.29 -12.70 -21.29
C ASN A 66 0.16 -11.28 -20.90
N THR A 67 1.37 -11.11 -20.33
CA THR A 67 1.92 -9.81 -19.88
C THR A 67 1.73 -8.70 -20.92
N ASP A 68 2.08 -8.95 -22.18
CA ASP A 68 1.97 -7.95 -23.24
C ASP A 68 0.52 -7.51 -23.50
N GLN A 69 -0.43 -8.44 -23.49
CA GLN A 69 -1.84 -8.15 -23.70
C GLN A 69 -2.42 -7.33 -22.54
N ILE A 70 -2.04 -7.68 -21.30
CA ILE A 70 -2.54 -6.99 -20.11
C ILE A 70 -1.96 -5.58 -20.04
N LEU A 71 -0.66 -5.41 -20.32
CA LEU A 71 -0.03 -4.09 -20.37
C LEU A 71 -0.68 -3.19 -21.44
N GLN A 72 -0.99 -3.70 -22.63
CA GLN A 72 -1.71 -2.92 -23.65
C GLN A 72 -3.06 -2.40 -23.14
N LYS A 73 -3.86 -3.25 -22.48
CA LYS A 73 -5.13 -2.83 -21.86
C LYS A 73 -4.91 -1.79 -20.76
N ALA A 74 -3.95 -2.02 -19.86
CA ALA A 74 -3.65 -1.11 -18.76
C ALA A 74 -3.27 0.29 -19.27
N TYR A 75 -2.34 0.39 -20.23
CA TYR A 75 -1.95 1.67 -20.83
C TYR A 75 -3.09 2.31 -21.63
N ALA A 76 -3.91 1.53 -22.35
CA ALA A 76 -5.09 2.07 -23.03
C ALA A 76 -6.10 2.66 -22.03
N ALA A 77 -6.37 1.97 -20.93
CA ALA A 77 -7.27 2.43 -19.87
C ALA A 77 -6.75 3.69 -19.18
N ALA A 78 -5.46 3.76 -18.85
CA ALA A 78 -4.86 4.95 -18.27
C ALA A 78 -4.89 6.13 -19.24
N GLY A 79 -4.68 5.89 -20.55
CA GLY A 79 -4.82 6.91 -21.58
C GLY A 79 -6.25 7.44 -21.69
N GLN A 80 -7.24 6.55 -21.61
CA GLN A 80 -8.66 6.90 -21.69
C GLN A 80 -9.15 7.67 -20.45
N VAL A 81 -8.70 7.29 -19.26
CA VAL A 81 -9.06 7.99 -18.01
C VAL A 81 -8.30 9.31 -17.84
N GLY A 82 -7.05 9.36 -18.32
CA GLY A 82 -6.14 10.50 -18.21
C GLY A 82 -5.67 10.79 -16.78
N ASN A 83 -4.65 11.64 -16.62
CA ASN A 83 -4.10 12.08 -15.31
C ASN A 83 -3.87 10.93 -14.32
N PHE A 84 -3.32 9.82 -14.79
CA PHE A 84 -2.90 8.69 -13.98
C PHE A 84 -1.72 8.03 -14.66
N SER A 85 -0.68 7.75 -13.90
CA SER A 85 0.57 7.25 -14.46
C SER A 85 0.72 5.74 -14.26
N LEU A 86 1.47 5.11 -15.14
CA LEU A 86 1.86 3.71 -15.06
C LEU A 86 3.38 3.64 -15.22
N PHE A 87 4.01 2.69 -14.55
CA PHE A 87 5.38 2.32 -14.86
C PHE A 87 5.60 0.83 -14.68
N LEU A 88 6.61 0.30 -15.37
CA LEU A 88 6.94 -1.11 -15.33
C LEU A 88 7.73 -1.43 -14.05
N SER A 89 7.34 -2.51 -13.38
CA SER A 89 8.05 -3.13 -12.26
C SER A 89 8.41 -4.56 -12.67
N PHE A 90 9.66 -4.81 -13.02
CA PHE A 90 10.09 -6.15 -13.44
C PHE A 90 10.28 -7.06 -12.22
N ASP A 91 9.48 -8.10 -12.12
CA ASP A 91 9.59 -9.09 -11.06
C ASP A 91 10.66 -10.13 -11.41
N TYR A 92 11.78 -10.09 -10.69
CA TYR A 92 12.90 -11.01 -10.89
C TYR A 92 12.82 -12.27 -10.01
N LEU A 93 11.80 -12.39 -9.15
CA LEU A 93 11.56 -13.57 -8.30
C LEU A 93 10.33 -14.37 -8.70
N SER A 94 9.56 -13.91 -9.70
CA SER A 94 8.39 -14.61 -10.21
C SER A 94 8.73 -15.92 -10.92
N GLY A 95 9.97 -16.09 -11.39
CA GLY A 95 10.40 -17.22 -12.21
C GLY A 95 11.86 -17.09 -12.66
N ASP A 96 12.12 -17.33 -13.95
CA ASP A 96 13.46 -17.16 -14.52
C ASP A 96 13.87 -15.67 -14.55
N PRO A 97 15.18 -15.35 -14.47
CA PRO A 97 15.66 -13.98 -14.59
C PRO A 97 15.23 -13.33 -15.91
N TRP A 98 14.93 -12.03 -15.86
CA TRP A 98 14.61 -11.27 -17.08
C TRP A 98 15.83 -11.12 -17.98
N PRO A 99 15.77 -11.53 -19.27
CA PRO A 99 16.82 -11.23 -20.24
C PRO A 99 16.93 -9.72 -20.48
N VAL A 100 18.17 -9.20 -20.52
CA VAL A 100 18.46 -7.76 -20.69
C VAL A 100 17.74 -7.16 -21.91
N ASP A 101 17.79 -7.84 -23.07
CA ASP A 101 17.15 -7.36 -24.29
C ASP A 101 15.63 -7.29 -24.13
N ARG A 102 15.01 -8.24 -23.43
CA ARG A 102 13.57 -8.22 -23.15
C ARG A 102 13.18 -7.05 -22.25
N VAL A 103 14.01 -6.71 -21.27
CA VAL A 103 13.78 -5.53 -20.42
C VAL A 103 13.85 -4.25 -21.28
N ILE A 104 14.90 -4.11 -22.09
CA ILE A 104 15.09 -2.96 -22.98
C ILE A 104 13.93 -2.79 -23.95
N ASP A 105 13.52 -3.87 -24.62
CA ASP A 105 12.42 -3.86 -25.57
C ASP A 105 11.09 -3.48 -24.91
N THR A 106 10.82 -4.03 -23.72
CA THR A 106 9.58 -3.72 -22.98
C THR A 106 9.54 -2.25 -22.56
N ILE A 107 10.66 -1.70 -22.07
CA ILE A 107 10.74 -0.26 -21.72
C ILE A 107 10.54 0.60 -22.97
N ASN A 108 11.26 0.31 -24.06
CA ASN A 108 11.16 1.09 -25.30
C ASN A 108 9.75 1.06 -25.92
N LYS A 109 9.01 -0.04 -25.74
CA LYS A 109 7.63 -0.16 -26.21
C LYS A 109 6.67 0.81 -25.51
N TYR A 110 6.86 1.04 -24.20
CA TYR A 110 5.92 1.85 -23.40
C TYR A 110 6.42 3.24 -23.08
N LYS A 111 7.73 3.52 -23.18
CA LYS A 111 8.30 4.78 -22.70
C LYS A 111 7.65 6.02 -23.31
N GLU A 112 7.27 6.00 -24.58
CA GLU A 112 6.62 7.14 -25.25
C GLU A 112 5.10 7.20 -25.05
N SER A 113 4.51 6.25 -24.32
CA SER A 113 3.07 6.23 -24.05
C SER A 113 2.70 7.39 -23.12
N PRO A 114 1.63 8.16 -23.40
CA PRO A 114 1.23 9.27 -22.53
C PRO A 114 1.02 8.92 -21.05
N PRO A 115 0.52 7.71 -20.69
CA PRO A 115 0.41 7.31 -19.29
C PRO A 115 1.73 6.90 -18.62
N GLN A 116 2.84 6.73 -19.34
CA GLN A 116 4.11 6.37 -18.73
C GLN A 116 4.49 7.44 -17.69
N PHE A 117 4.86 7.01 -16.49
CA PHE A 117 5.38 7.93 -15.47
C PHE A 117 6.78 8.40 -15.87
N TYR A 118 7.00 9.71 -15.77
CA TYR A 118 8.30 10.33 -15.97
C TYR A 118 8.76 11.02 -14.69
N TYR A 119 10.05 10.87 -14.39
CA TYR A 119 10.70 11.60 -13.32
C TYR A 119 12.07 12.07 -13.79
N ASP A 120 12.38 13.36 -13.57
CA ASP A 120 13.57 14.02 -14.12
C ASP A 120 13.67 13.82 -15.65
N ASP A 121 12.54 14.05 -16.34
CA ASP A 121 12.37 13.91 -17.80
C ASP A 121 12.70 12.51 -18.37
N LYS A 122 12.74 11.48 -17.52
CA LYS A 122 13.03 10.10 -17.93
C LYS A 122 11.90 9.13 -17.62
N PRO A 123 11.64 8.12 -18.48
CA PRO A 123 10.64 7.09 -18.21
C PRO A 123 11.06 6.30 -16.96
N PHE A 124 10.21 6.32 -15.95
CA PHE A 124 10.46 5.65 -14.68
C PHE A 124 10.23 4.14 -14.79
N VAL A 125 11.10 3.35 -14.18
CA VAL A 125 10.94 1.90 -14.04
C VAL A 125 11.43 1.43 -12.68
N SER A 126 10.95 0.27 -12.25
CA SER A 126 11.35 -0.38 -11.00
C SER A 126 11.49 -1.88 -11.16
N THR A 127 11.80 -2.55 -10.06
CA THR A 127 11.84 -4.02 -9.97
C THR A 127 11.16 -4.46 -8.70
N PHE A 128 10.77 -5.73 -8.65
CA PHE A 128 10.76 -6.50 -7.41
C PHE A 128 11.99 -7.40 -7.42
N GLU A 129 12.90 -7.14 -6.48
CA GLU A 129 14.18 -7.84 -6.36
C GLU A 129 15.03 -7.79 -7.66
N GLY A 130 15.88 -8.81 -7.90
CA GLY A 130 16.81 -8.84 -9.05
C GLY A 130 18.27 -8.56 -8.68
N VAL A 131 18.67 -8.86 -7.44
CA VAL A 131 20.04 -8.63 -6.94
C VAL A 131 21.12 -9.37 -7.73
N ALA A 132 20.78 -10.49 -8.39
CA ALA A 132 21.69 -11.21 -9.27
C ALA A 132 21.92 -10.52 -10.64
N ASN A 133 21.14 -9.48 -10.94
CA ASN A 133 21.09 -8.79 -12.24
C ASN A 133 21.46 -7.30 -12.11
N ILE A 134 22.07 -6.89 -11.00
CA ILE A 134 22.43 -5.49 -10.72
C ILE A 134 23.34 -4.90 -11.81
N ASP A 135 24.24 -5.70 -12.39
CA ASP A 135 25.21 -5.27 -13.40
C ASP A 135 24.59 -5.09 -14.80
N ASP A 136 23.34 -5.51 -15.01
CA ASP A 136 22.60 -5.30 -16.26
C ASP A 136 22.10 -3.84 -16.38
N TRP A 137 21.82 -3.19 -15.25
CA TRP A 137 21.13 -1.90 -15.18
C TRP A 137 21.87 -0.73 -15.83
N PRO A 138 23.21 -0.58 -15.74
CA PRO A 138 23.93 0.42 -16.50
C PRO A 138 23.68 0.33 -18.01
N THR A 139 23.63 -0.89 -18.56
CA THR A 139 23.36 -1.14 -19.98
C THR A 139 21.90 -0.82 -20.32
N ILE A 140 20.95 -1.31 -19.51
CA ILE A 140 19.51 -1.07 -19.70
C ILE A 140 19.22 0.43 -19.72
N ARG A 141 19.74 1.18 -18.74
CA ARG A 141 19.54 2.63 -18.64
C ARG A 141 20.15 3.36 -19.83
N ASN A 142 21.37 3.01 -20.23
CA ASN A 142 22.01 3.63 -21.40
C ASN A 142 21.22 3.38 -22.70
N LYS A 143 20.54 2.25 -22.83
CA LYS A 143 19.77 1.88 -24.04
C LYS A 143 18.35 2.44 -24.07
N THR A 144 17.77 2.73 -22.91
CA THR A 144 16.36 3.15 -22.79
C THR A 144 16.19 4.61 -22.37
N ASP A 145 17.22 5.19 -21.76
CA ASP A 145 17.23 6.46 -21.02
C ASP A 145 16.27 6.49 -19.82
N CYS A 146 16.02 5.32 -19.20
CA CYS A 146 15.10 5.24 -18.06
C CYS A 146 15.69 5.80 -16.75
N PHE A 147 14.78 6.24 -15.89
CA PHE A 147 15.04 6.45 -14.46
C PHE A 147 14.77 5.14 -13.73
N ALA A 148 15.82 4.52 -13.17
CA ALA A 148 15.69 3.22 -12.51
C ALA A 148 15.64 3.35 -10.99
N MET A 149 14.56 2.86 -10.37
CA MET A 149 14.40 2.78 -8.92
C MET A 149 13.99 1.35 -8.52
N PRO A 150 14.95 0.43 -8.41
CA PRO A 150 14.64 -0.97 -8.08
C PRO A 150 14.26 -1.13 -6.61
N ASP A 151 13.56 -2.21 -6.32
CA ASP A 151 13.63 -2.85 -5.01
C ASP A 151 14.73 -3.91 -5.02
N TRP A 152 15.74 -3.72 -4.19
CA TRP A 152 16.81 -4.69 -3.89
C TRP A 152 16.96 -4.87 -2.39
N THR A 153 15.84 -4.94 -1.68
CA THR A 153 15.83 -4.98 -0.21
C THR A 153 16.63 -6.18 0.33
N SER A 154 16.58 -7.34 -0.33
CA SER A 154 17.36 -8.53 0.05
C SER A 154 18.89 -8.33 0.01
N LEU A 155 19.39 -7.37 -0.79
CA LEU A 155 20.82 -7.04 -0.87
C LEU A 155 21.35 -6.43 0.44
N GLY A 156 20.47 -5.74 1.16
CA GLY A 156 20.81 -4.96 2.34
C GLY A 156 21.49 -3.61 2.03
N PRO A 157 21.39 -2.63 2.95
CA PRO A 157 21.77 -1.24 2.70
C PRO A 157 23.27 -1.04 2.50
N GLN A 158 24.11 -1.83 3.16
CA GLN A 158 25.56 -1.74 3.02
C GLN A 158 26.02 -2.11 1.60
N ARG A 159 25.51 -3.24 1.08
CA ARG A 159 25.84 -3.69 -0.27
C ARG A 159 25.16 -2.83 -1.33
N PHE A 160 23.93 -2.39 -1.09
CA PHE A 160 23.29 -1.39 -1.95
C PHE A 160 24.15 -0.13 -2.09
N ALA A 161 24.74 0.37 -1.00
CA ALA A 161 25.63 1.52 -1.09
C ALA A 161 26.79 1.27 -2.07
N GLU A 162 27.37 0.08 -2.13
CA GLU A 162 28.47 -0.23 -3.07
C GLU A 162 28.03 -0.15 -4.54
N VAL A 163 26.79 -0.54 -4.85
CA VAL A 163 26.28 -0.67 -6.23
C VAL A 163 25.31 0.43 -6.66
N ARG A 164 24.93 1.36 -5.76
CA ARG A 164 23.94 2.43 -6.00
C ARG A 164 24.20 3.29 -7.24
N HIS A 165 25.42 3.28 -7.77
CA HIS A 165 25.79 3.98 -8.99
C HIS A 165 25.16 3.39 -10.25
N ASN A 166 24.70 2.14 -10.20
CA ASN A 166 24.03 1.46 -11.31
C ASN A 166 22.60 1.96 -11.54
N VAL A 167 21.97 2.60 -10.55
CA VAL A 167 20.55 3.02 -10.58
C VAL A 167 20.38 4.47 -10.14
N ASP A 168 19.16 5.00 -10.18
CA ASP A 168 18.85 6.40 -9.95
C ASP A 168 18.23 6.69 -8.59
N GLY A 169 17.54 5.70 -8.01
CA GLY A 169 16.96 5.77 -6.67
C GLY A 169 16.84 4.39 -6.03
N PHE A 170 16.11 4.30 -4.93
CA PHE A 170 15.84 3.03 -4.26
C PHE A 170 14.40 2.95 -3.76
N PHE A 171 13.77 1.80 -4.01
CA PHE A 171 12.50 1.41 -3.40
C PHE A 171 12.77 0.31 -2.36
N SER A 172 12.20 0.43 -1.17
CA SER A 172 12.28 -0.61 -0.13
C SER A 172 11.02 -1.48 -0.14
N TRP A 173 11.16 -2.78 0.03
CA TRP A 173 10.06 -3.74 0.26
C TRP A 173 9.78 -3.99 1.75
N ASP A 174 10.54 -3.37 2.66
CA ASP A 174 10.42 -3.54 4.12
C ASP A 174 9.20 -2.78 4.70
N ALA A 175 8.00 -3.26 4.38
CA ALA A 175 6.72 -2.65 4.76
C ALA A 175 6.21 -3.08 6.14
N TRP A 176 6.55 -4.30 6.58
CA TRP A 176 6.00 -4.95 7.78
C TRP A 176 7.05 -5.04 8.90
N PRO A 177 6.63 -5.09 10.18
CA PRO A 177 7.54 -5.33 11.28
C PRO A 177 8.03 -6.78 11.30
N ALA A 178 9.29 -6.97 11.70
CA ALA A 178 9.79 -8.26 12.13
C ALA A 178 9.54 -8.41 13.65
N GLY A 179 8.78 -9.41 14.06
CA GLY A 179 8.44 -9.62 15.47
C GLY A 179 7.10 -9.03 15.89
N ALA A 180 6.90 -8.93 17.21
CA ALA A 180 5.68 -8.40 17.81
C ALA A 180 5.71 -6.88 18.03
N ASP A 181 6.84 -6.22 17.75
CA ASP A 181 6.99 -4.78 17.90
C ASP A 181 6.33 -4.02 16.74
N ASP A 182 5.99 -2.76 16.99
CA ASP A 182 5.46 -1.90 15.93
C ASP A 182 6.55 -1.52 14.93
N LYS A 183 6.18 -1.43 13.64
CA LYS A 183 7.11 -0.95 12.60
C LYS A 183 7.56 0.46 12.93
N THR A 184 8.86 0.72 12.81
CA THR A 184 9.47 2.05 13.01
C THR A 184 10.03 2.59 11.69
N THR A 185 10.51 3.83 11.70
CA THR A 185 11.22 4.46 10.57
C THR A 185 12.72 4.17 10.55
N ASN A 186 13.22 3.27 11.42
CA ASN A 186 14.66 3.03 11.52
C ASN A 186 15.23 2.47 10.21
N SER A 187 14.58 1.46 9.63
CA SER A 187 15.02 0.89 8.35
C SER A 187 14.88 1.89 7.20
N ASP A 188 13.82 2.71 7.19
CA ASP A 188 13.64 3.78 6.21
C ASP A 188 14.80 4.79 6.25
N GLN A 189 15.24 5.18 7.46
CA GLN A 189 16.38 6.10 7.62
C GLN A 189 17.69 5.45 7.16
N VAL A 190 17.88 4.16 7.43
CA VAL A 190 19.07 3.42 6.97
C VAL A 190 19.11 3.36 5.44
N TRP A 191 17.99 3.04 4.78
CA TRP A 191 17.89 3.04 3.32
C TRP A 191 18.08 4.43 2.73
N LYS A 192 17.41 5.46 3.25
CA LYS A 192 17.58 6.86 2.82
C LYS A 192 19.03 7.35 2.96
N ASN A 193 19.77 6.89 3.97
CA ASN A 193 21.20 7.19 4.08
C ASN A 193 22.02 6.45 3.01
N ALA A 194 21.70 5.18 2.73
CA ALA A 194 22.38 4.37 1.72
C ALA A 194 22.19 4.91 0.28
N THR A 195 21.10 5.62 0.00
CA THR A 195 20.88 6.27 -1.31
C THR A 195 21.83 7.46 -1.57
N HIS A 196 22.47 8.01 -0.53
CA HIS A 196 23.40 9.15 -0.63
C HIS A 196 22.81 10.34 -1.41
N GLY A 197 21.58 10.72 -1.06
CA GLY A 197 20.86 11.86 -1.65
C GLY A 197 20.06 11.53 -2.91
N ARG A 198 20.13 10.30 -3.42
CA ARG A 198 19.22 9.81 -4.46
C ARG A 198 17.82 9.57 -3.88
N PRO A 199 16.75 9.67 -4.69
CA PRO A 199 15.39 9.55 -4.18
C PRO A 199 15.09 8.19 -3.55
N TYR A 200 14.30 8.21 -2.49
CA TYR A 200 13.85 7.03 -1.74
C TYR A 200 12.33 6.87 -1.83
N MET A 201 11.89 5.67 -2.20
CA MET A 201 10.49 5.26 -2.18
C MET A 201 10.20 4.40 -0.96
N MET A 202 9.37 4.94 -0.08
CA MET A 202 8.99 4.32 1.20
C MET A 202 7.80 3.37 1.01
N PRO A 203 7.87 2.12 1.49
CA PRO A 203 6.75 1.20 1.41
C PRO A 203 5.72 1.44 2.52
N VAL A 204 4.46 1.19 2.19
CA VAL A 204 3.35 1.11 3.13
C VAL A 204 2.40 -0.02 2.74
N SER A 205 1.95 -0.79 3.73
CA SER A 205 1.04 -1.89 3.55
C SER A 205 0.07 -1.97 4.73
N PRO A 206 -1.21 -2.36 4.53
CA PRO A 206 -2.16 -2.43 5.63
C PRO A 206 -2.05 -3.70 6.47
N TRP A 207 -1.72 -4.83 5.83
CA TRP A 207 -1.81 -6.17 6.42
C TRP A 207 -0.84 -7.11 5.73
N PHE A 208 -0.64 -8.33 6.25
CA PHE A 208 0.00 -9.42 5.51
C PHE A 208 -0.42 -10.75 6.09
N TYR A 209 -0.99 -11.61 5.26
CA TYR A 209 -1.19 -13.00 5.60
C TYR A 209 -1.22 -13.83 4.32
N THR A 210 -0.53 -14.95 4.34
CA THR A 210 -0.56 -15.90 3.24
C THR A 210 -0.57 -17.32 3.75
N ASN A 211 -1.25 -18.20 3.03
CA ASN A 211 -1.16 -19.65 3.18
C ASN A 211 -1.35 -20.30 1.82
N LEU A 212 -0.24 -20.38 1.09
CA LEU A 212 -0.09 -20.89 -0.27
C LEU A 212 1.07 -21.90 -0.24
N PRO A 213 0.85 -23.12 0.28
CA PRO A 213 1.91 -24.11 0.48
C PRO A 213 2.55 -24.55 -0.84
N GLN A 214 1.86 -24.41 -1.97
CA GLN A 214 2.44 -24.67 -3.30
C GLN A 214 3.62 -23.74 -3.63
N TRP A 215 3.74 -22.59 -2.94
CA TRP A 215 4.85 -21.65 -3.04
C TRP A 215 5.68 -21.57 -1.75
N ASN A 216 5.53 -22.57 -0.86
CA ASN A 216 6.17 -22.61 0.45
C ASN A 216 5.86 -21.36 1.31
N LYS A 217 4.65 -20.80 1.14
CA LYS A 217 4.20 -19.60 1.86
C LYS A 217 3.14 -19.96 2.90
N ASN A 218 3.41 -19.67 4.18
CA ASN A 218 2.46 -19.82 5.28
C ASN A 218 2.86 -18.99 6.51
N TRP A 219 2.62 -17.68 6.48
CA TRP A 219 2.96 -16.80 7.59
C TRP A 219 2.07 -15.56 7.69
N LEU A 220 2.13 -14.93 8.86
CA LEU A 220 1.47 -13.68 9.22
C LEU A 220 2.53 -12.72 9.77
N TRP A 221 2.51 -11.46 9.33
CA TRP A 221 3.20 -10.37 10.03
C TRP A 221 2.20 -9.55 10.83
N LYS A 222 2.69 -8.90 11.90
CA LYS A 222 1.87 -7.97 12.67
C LYS A 222 1.45 -6.80 11.77
N GLY A 223 0.15 -6.72 11.49
CA GLY A 223 -0.42 -5.72 10.57
C GLY A 223 -1.43 -4.77 11.22
N ALA A 224 -1.91 -5.07 12.43
CA ALA A 224 -3.21 -4.54 12.84
C ALA A 224 -3.28 -3.01 13.03
N GLN A 225 -2.21 -2.38 13.51
CA GLN A 225 -2.10 -0.91 13.57
C GLN A 225 -1.34 -0.33 12.36
N LEU A 226 -0.76 -1.18 11.51
CA LEU A 226 0.29 -0.83 10.55
C LEU A 226 -0.16 0.24 9.56
N TRP A 227 -1.39 0.12 9.02
CA TRP A 227 -1.91 1.06 8.04
C TRP A 227 -1.84 2.50 8.54
N THR A 228 -2.38 2.76 9.72
CA THR A 228 -2.44 4.13 10.26
C THR A 228 -1.10 4.61 10.81
N TYR A 229 -0.30 3.72 11.40
CA TYR A 229 1.02 4.06 11.91
C TYR A 229 2.01 4.39 10.79
N ARG A 230 2.01 3.62 9.70
CA ARG A 230 2.90 3.87 8.56
C ARG A 230 2.54 5.15 7.83
N TRP A 231 1.26 5.47 7.66
CA TRP A 231 0.87 6.77 7.08
C TRP A 231 1.25 7.96 7.97
N GLU A 232 1.18 7.81 9.30
CA GLU A 232 1.72 8.80 10.23
C GLU A 232 3.24 8.96 10.09
N GLN A 233 3.96 7.85 9.97
CA GLN A 233 5.41 7.85 9.75
C GLN A 233 5.79 8.49 8.42
N ILE A 234 5.08 8.19 7.32
CA ILE A 234 5.27 8.83 6.01
C ILE A 234 5.08 10.35 6.12
N TYR A 235 4.03 10.80 6.81
CA TYR A 235 3.79 12.23 7.03
C TYR A 235 4.96 12.91 7.76
N ARG A 236 5.60 12.24 8.73
CA ARG A 236 6.73 12.82 9.47
C ARG A 236 8.06 12.68 8.73
N PHE A 237 8.29 11.54 8.10
CA PHE A 237 9.55 11.17 7.45
C PHE A 237 9.73 11.91 6.12
N GLN A 238 8.63 12.22 5.43
CA GLN A 238 8.60 12.95 4.17
C GLN A 238 9.55 12.30 3.12
N PRO A 239 9.29 11.05 2.70
CA PRO A 239 10.04 10.43 1.60
C PRO A 239 9.78 11.17 0.27
N ASP A 240 10.56 10.86 -0.77
CA ASP A 240 10.34 11.42 -2.12
C ASP A 240 9.13 10.74 -2.78
N PHE A 241 9.01 9.43 -2.57
CA PHE A 241 7.95 8.60 -3.10
C PHE A 241 7.36 7.69 -2.03
N VAL A 242 6.12 7.26 -2.23
CA VAL A 242 5.47 6.21 -1.45
C VAL A 242 4.93 5.17 -2.41
N GLN A 243 5.10 3.89 -2.08
CA GLN A 243 4.41 2.81 -2.78
C GLN A 243 3.58 1.99 -1.80
N ILE A 244 2.28 1.90 -2.08
CA ILE A 244 1.34 1.02 -1.39
C ILE A 244 1.57 -0.40 -1.89
N ILE A 245 1.87 -1.32 -0.98
CA ILE A 245 2.00 -2.76 -1.24
C ILE A 245 0.77 -3.41 -0.60
N SER A 246 -0.28 -3.72 -1.36
CA SER A 246 -0.43 -3.61 -2.83
C SER A 246 -1.85 -3.16 -3.21
N TRP A 247 -2.10 -3.00 -4.50
CA TRP A 247 -3.44 -2.80 -5.03
C TRP A 247 -4.24 -4.11 -5.10
N ASN A 248 -3.66 -5.21 -5.59
CA ASN A 248 -4.41 -6.44 -5.91
C ASN A 248 -3.67 -7.75 -5.64
N ASP A 249 -2.72 -7.78 -4.70
CA ASP A 249 -2.10 -9.04 -4.28
C ASP A 249 -2.98 -9.76 -3.25
N TYR A 250 -3.92 -10.55 -3.76
CA TYR A 250 -4.89 -11.26 -2.92
C TYR A 250 -4.26 -12.40 -2.11
N GLY A 251 -3.27 -13.10 -2.68
CA GLY A 251 -2.64 -14.26 -2.04
C GLY A 251 -1.80 -13.91 -0.80
N GLU A 252 -1.39 -12.65 -0.68
CA GLU A 252 -0.66 -12.14 0.49
C GLU A 252 -1.49 -11.20 1.37
N SER A 253 -2.80 -11.08 1.07
CA SER A 253 -3.80 -10.39 1.90
C SER A 253 -3.46 -8.94 2.23
N HIS A 254 -2.76 -8.24 1.34
CA HIS A 254 -2.34 -6.85 1.56
C HIS A 254 -2.82 -5.89 0.49
N TYR A 255 -3.81 -6.32 -0.29
CA TYR A 255 -4.46 -5.53 -1.32
C TYR A 255 -5.30 -4.41 -0.70
N VAL A 256 -5.43 -3.29 -1.42
CA VAL A 256 -6.39 -2.23 -1.09
C VAL A 256 -7.36 -1.96 -2.23
N GLY A 257 -7.26 -2.66 -3.35
CA GLY A 257 -8.15 -2.62 -4.50
C GLY A 257 -9.40 -3.51 -4.31
N PRO A 258 -10.38 -3.44 -5.21
CA PRO A 258 -11.46 -4.42 -5.30
C PRO A 258 -10.92 -5.83 -5.54
N VAL A 259 -11.60 -6.83 -4.99
CA VAL A 259 -11.29 -8.23 -5.28
C VAL A 259 -11.99 -8.64 -6.57
N HIS A 260 -11.24 -9.26 -7.47
CA HIS A 260 -11.77 -9.92 -8.67
C HIS A 260 -11.54 -11.42 -8.53
N ASP A 261 -12.61 -12.21 -8.50
CA ASP A 261 -12.56 -13.65 -8.20
C ASP A 261 -11.60 -14.41 -9.12
N ASP A 262 -11.61 -14.09 -10.42
CA ASP A 262 -10.71 -14.68 -11.43
C ASP A 262 -9.22 -14.37 -11.19
N GLY A 263 -8.92 -13.33 -10.41
CA GLY A 263 -7.56 -12.93 -10.05
C GLY A 263 -7.07 -13.56 -8.74
N ILE A 264 -7.93 -14.27 -8.00
CA ILE A 264 -7.57 -14.89 -6.73
C ILE A 264 -6.64 -16.08 -7.00
N PRO A 265 -5.42 -16.10 -6.42
CA PRO A 265 -4.52 -17.25 -6.56
C PRO A 265 -5.16 -18.55 -6.07
N GLN A 266 -4.88 -19.66 -6.76
CA GLN A 266 -5.39 -20.97 -6.37
C GLN A 266 -5.03 -21.29 -4.90
N GLY A 267 -6.03 -21.64 -4.09
CA GLY A 267 -5.86 -21.92 -2.67
C GLY A 267 -6.02 -20.71 -1.74
N ALA A 268 -6.06 -19.49 -2.27
CA ALA A 268 -6.27 -18.26 -1.49
C ALA A 268 -7.74 -17.97 -1.18
N ALA A 269 -8.67 -18.47 -2.01
CA ALA A 269 -10.11 -18.21 -1.91
C ALA A 269 -10.66 -18.36 -0.47
N ARG A 270 -10.22 -19.38 0.26
CA ARG A 270 -10.65 -19.65 1.65
C ARG A 270 -10.43 -18.50 2.65
N TYR A 271 -9.49 -17.59 2.38
CA TYR A 271 -9.19 -16.43 3.23
C TYR A 271 -9.35 -15.08 2.50
N VAL A 272 -9.56 -15.09 1.19
CA VAL A 272 -9.77 -13.88 0.37
C VAL A 272 -11.25 -13.63 0.13
N GLU A 273 -12.03 -14.66 -0.21
CA GLU A 273 -13.46 -14.50 -0.44
C GLU A 273 -14.14 -13.97 0.82
N ASN A 274 -15.04 -12.99 0.66
CA ASN A 274 -15.73 -12.31 1.75
C ASN A 274 -14.82 -11.54 2.73
N ASN A 275 -13.56 -11.26 2.35
CA ASN A 275 -12.62 -10.45 3.13
C ASN A 275 -12.21 -9.19 2.36
N PRO A 276 -13.14 -8.30 1.97
CA PRO A 276 -12.81 -7.10 1.22
C PRO A 276 -11.90 -6.17 2.04
N HIS A 277 -10.94 -5.54 1.38
CA HIS A 277 -9.95 -4.62 1.98
C HIS A 277 -10.08 -3.19 1.47
N ASP A 278 -11.00 -2.95 0.54
CA ASP A 278 -11.17 -1.70 -0.18
C ASP A 278 -11.52 -0.51 0.72
N ALA A 279 -12.18 -0.75 1.85
CA ALA A 279 -12.48 0.26 2.86
C ALA A 279 -11.25 0.91 3.49
N TRP A 280 -10.05 0.31 3.44
CA TRP A 280 -8.82 1.02 3.83
C TRP A 280 -8.51 2.23 2.95
N ARG A 281 -9.02 2.27 1.70
CA ARG A 281 -8.86 3.40 0.80
C ARG A 281 -9.62 4.65 1.26
N GLU A 282 -10.66 4.53 2.07
CA GLU A 282 -11.43 5.67 2.56
C GLU A 282 -10.57 6.67 3.37
N LEU A 283 -9.45 6.20 3.93
CA LEU A 283 -8.51 7.05 4.67
C LEU A 283 -7.39 7.65 3.77
N LEU A 284 -7.17 7.09 2.58
CA LEU A 284 -6.07 7.49 1.70
C LEU A 284 -6.13 8.96 1.26
N PRO A 285 -7.29 9.55 0.91
CA PRO A 285 -7.34 10.96 0.57
C PRO A 285 -6.79 11.87 1.68
N TYR A 286 -7.13 11.58 2.94
CA TYR A 286 -6.59 12.32 4.09
C TYR A 286 -5.09 12.10 4.26
N PHE A 287 -4.63 10.85 4.21
CA PHE A 287 -3.22 10.52 4.40
C PHE A 287 -2.31 11.06 3.30
N ILE A 288 -2.68 10.84 2.04
CA ILE A 288 -1.89 11.27 0.88
C ILE A 288 -1.85 12.79 0.79
N ALA A 289 -2.99 13.47 0.98
CA ALA A 289 -3.00 14.93 0.97
C ALA A 289 -2.16 15.51 2.12
N SER A 290 -2.24 14.92 3.32
CA SER A 290 -1.38 15.29 4.45
C SER A 290 0.10 15.16 4.10
N TYR A 291 0.49 14.03 3.52
CA TYR A 291 1.87 13.75 3.10
C TYR A 291 2.35 14.76 2.03
N LYS A 292 1.56 14.95 0.97
CA LYS A 292 1.92 15.84 -0.14
C LYS A 292 2.01 17.30 0.29
N LEU A 293 1.09 17.78 1.15
CA LEU A 293 1.12 19.16 1.65
C LEU A 293 2.20 19.40 2.71
N GLY A 294 2.56 18.38 3.50
CA GLY A 294 3.45 18.53 4.65
C GLY A 294 2.85 19.34 5.81
N ASP A 295 1.57 19.70 5.72
CA ASP A 295 0.83 20.49 6.71
C ASP A 295 -0.63 20.05 6.77
N ARG A 296 -0.94 19.25 7.80
CA ARG A 296 -2.29 18.73 8.06
C ARG A 296 -3.31 19.79 8.43
N SER A 297 -2.88 20.94 8.94
CA SER A 297 -3.82 22.01 9.34
C SER A 297 -4.61 22.56 8.14
N ARG A 298 -4.09 22.36 6.93
CA ARG A 298 -4.71 22.75 5.66
C ARG A 298 -5.68 21.73 5.09
N ILE A 299 -5.78 20.54 5.70
CA ILE A 299 -6.69 19.49 5.26
C ILE A 299 -8.06 19.72 5.88
N ARG A 300 -9.07 19.95 5.02
CA ARG A 300 -10.46 20.05 5.44
C ARG A 300 -11.13 18.69 5.38
N ILE A 301 -11.61 18.21 6.52
CA ILE A 301 -12.47 17.03 6.61
C ILE A 301 -13.89 17.46 6.25
N THR A 302 -14.45 16.87 5.19
CA THR A 302 -15.77 17.22 4.66
C THR A 302 -16.85 16.22 5.07
N ARG A 303 -16.46 14.99 5.42
CA ARG A 303 -17.34 13.88 5.80
C ARG A 303 -16.78 13.21 7.05
N ASP A 304 -17.67 12.80 7.95
CA ASP A 304 -17.29 11.90 9.04
C ASP A 304 -17.18 10.48 8.46
N THR A 305 -16.02 9.87 8.60
CA THR A 305 -15.74 8.54 8.05
C THR A 305 -15.34 7.61 9.19
N LEU A 306 -15.95 6.42 9.26
CA LEU A 306 -15.54 5.33 10.12
C LEU A 306 -15.01 4.19 9.25
N VAL A 307 -13.83 3.69 9.56
CA VAL A 307 -13.24 2.48 8.96
C VAL A 307 -12.92 1.51 10.08
N TYR A 308 -13.28 0.24 9.92
CA TYR A 308 -12.99 -0.81 10.88
C TYR A 308 -12.33 -2.00 10.19
N TRP A 309 -11.55 -2.76 10.95
CA TRP A 309 -11.05 -4.06 10.53
C TRP A 309 -10.80 -4.98 11.71
N TYR A 310 -10.92 -6.28 11.45
CA TYR A 310 -10.67 -7.36 12.42
C TYR A 310 -10.56 -8.69 11.68
N ARG A 311 -10.02 -9.70 12.34
CA ARG A 311 -10.12 -11.07 11.83
C ARG A 311 -11.51 -11.65 12.13
N PRO A 312 -12.13 -12.38 11.21
CA PRO A 312 -13.47 -12.94 11.41
C PRO A 312 -13.49 -14.04 12.47
N ASN A 313 -12.34 -14.65 12.79
CA ASN A 313 -12.20 -15.73 13.75
C ASN A 313 -11.33 -15.32 14.95
N PRO A 314 -11.76 -15.60 16.20
CA PRO A 314 -10.89 -15.52 17.37
C PRO A 314 -9.69 -16.49 17.28
N ASN A 315 -8.59 -16.18 17.97
CA ASN A 315 -7.35 -16.96 17.90
C ASN A 315 -7.51 -18.45 18.22
N GLN A 316 -8.43 -18.80 19.12
CA GLN A 316 -8.60 -20.15 19.65
C GLN A 316 -9.81 -20.89 19.04
N SER A 317 -10.39 -20.39 17.94
CA SER A 317 -11.58 -20.99 17.34
C SER A 317 -11.31 -22.19 16.42
N GLY A 318 -10.05 -22.43 16.07
CA GLY A 318 -9.68 -23.51 15.15
C GLY A 318 -8.18 -23.74 15.11
N SER A 319 -7.74 -24.57 14.16
CA SER A 319 -6.32 -24.77 13.88
C SER A 319 -5.71 -23.50 13.29
N ASN A 320 -4.46 -23.18 13.66
CA ASN A 320 -3.72 -22.11 12.98
C ASN A 320 -3.27 -22.50 11.55
N GLY A 321 -3.53 -23.74 11.11
CA GLY A 321 -3.19 -24.21 9.76
C GLY A 321 -1.69 -24.30 9.49
N GLY A 322 -0.86 -24.41 10.55
CA GLY A 322 0.59 -24.35 10.45
C GLY A 322 1.14 -22.95 10.16
N THR A 323 0.30 -21.91 10.22
CA THR A 323 0.71 -20.53 10.02
C THR A 323 1.73 -20.14 11.08
N THR A 324 2.87 -19.62 10.64
CA THR A 324 3.87 -19.05 11.54
C THR A 324 3.64 -17.55 11.69
N GLY A 325 3.80 -17.01 12.90
CA GLY A 325 4.04 -15.59 13.07
C GLY A 325 5.47 -15.28 12.64
N ASN A 326 5.66 -14.27 11.79
CA ASN A 326 6.89 -13.98 11.05
C ASN A 326 7.30 -15.06 10.04
N CYS A 327 8.30 -14.75 9.22
CA CYS A 327 8.79 -15.62 8.14
C CYS A 327 10.22 -16.12 8.44
N PRO A 328 10.40 -17.35 8.93
CA PRO A 328 11.73 -17.94 9.18
C PRO A 328 12.60 -18.05 7.92
N GLN A 329 11.98 -18.20 6.75
CA GLN A 329 12.65 -18.22 5.46
C GLN A 329 13.37 -16.89 5.17
N GLN A 330 12.95 -15.80 5.80
CA GLN A 330 13.58 -14.48 5.75
C GLN A 330 14.51 -14.21 6.96
N GLY A 331 14.89 -15.25 7.69
CA GLY A 331 15.79 -15.13 8.86
C GLY A 331 15.12 -14.55 10.11
N GLN A 332 13.80 -14.46 10.14
CA GLN A 332 13.05 -13.95 11.29
C GLN A 332 12.76 -15.09 12.29
N GLN A 333 12.66 -14.77 13.58
CA GLN A 333 12.26 -15.75 14.58
C GLN A 333 10.78 -16.12 14.41
N ALA A 334 10.49 -17.42 14.28
CA ALA A 334 9.13 -17.94 14.29
C ALA A 334 8.43 -17.60 15.61
N MET A 335 7.20 -17.12 15.52
CA MET A 335 6.33 -16.79 16.64
C MET A 335 4.98 -17.48 16.50
N ASP A 336 4.21 -17.51 17.57
CA ASP A 336 2.79 -17.84 17.50
C ASP A 336 2.06 -16.73 16.73
N PRO A 337 1.32 -17.02 15.63
CA PRO A 337 0.53 -16.00 14.93
C PRO A 337 -0.47 -15.29 15.85
N ALA A 338 -0.99 -15.96 16.89
CA ALA A 338 -1.88 -15.35 17.87
C ALA A 338 -1.20 -14.24 18.70
N ALA A 339 0.13 -14.28 18.84
CA ALA A 339 0.89 -13.22 19.50
C ALA A 339 1.07 -11.97 18.60
N LEU A 340 0.85 -12.11 17.28
CA LEU A 340 0.95 -11.01 16.31
C LEU A 340 -0.41 -10.45 15.90
N ALA A 341 -1.48 -11.22 16.06
CA ALA A 341 -2.85 -10.80 15.77
C ALA A 341 -3.75 -10.96 16.99
N GLU A 342 -3.88 -9.87 17.75
CA GLU A 342 -4.76 -9.83 18.91
C GLU A 342 -6.24 -9.96 18.50
N ASP A 343 -7.05 -10.54 19.40
CA ASP A 343 -8.51 -10.66 19.24
C ASP A 343 -9.18 -9.30 19.54
N LYS A 344 -9.05 -8.36 18.59
CA LYS A 344 -9.54 -6.98 18.68
C LYS A 344 -10.18 -6.52 17.37
N ILE A 345 -11.12 -5.59 17.48
CA ILE A 345 -11.56 -4.71 16.41
C ILE A 345 -10.75 -3.43 16.45
N TYR A 346 -10.18 -3.05 15.33
CA TYR A 346 -9.45 -1.81 15.13
C TYR A 346 -10.35 -0.84 14.36
N ILE A 347 -10.38 0.41 14.82
CA ILE A 347 -11.28 1.43 14.28
C ILE A 347 -10.51 2.70 14.06
N ALA A 348 -10.58 3.22 12.84
CA ALA A 348 -10.12 4.54 12.47
C ALA A 348 -11.34 5.43 12.20
N VAL A 349 -11.43 6.56 12.90
CA VAL A 349 -12.45 7.59 12.59
C VAL A 349 -11.78 8.87 12.13
N LEU A 350 -12.26 9.42 11.01
CA LEU A 350 -11.90 10.74 10.52
C LEU A 350 -13.10 11.65 10.71
N ILE A 351 -13.05 12.53 11.73
CA ILE A 351 -14.22 13.32 12.14
C ILE A 351 -13.99 14.82 11.94
N LYS A 352 -15.09 15.53 11.66
CA LYS A 352 -15.11 16.99 11.52
C LYS A 352 -15.05 17.72 12.85
N GLU A 353 -15.64 17.14 13.87
CA GLU A 353 -15.86 17.75 15.19
C GLU A 353 -15.87 16.66 16.27
N PRO A 354 -15.59 17.00 17.54
CA PRO A 354 -15.58 16.03 18.64
C PRO A 354 -16.87 15.20 18.69
N SER A 355 -16.76 13.88 18.78
CA SER A 355 -17.88 12.95 18.63
C SER A 355 -17.72 11.71 19.50
N TRP A 356 -18.84 11.06 19.84
CA TRP A 356 -18.85 9.75 20.46
C TRP A 356 -18.85 8.65 19.40
N ILE A 357 -18.07 7.60 19.62
CA ILE A 357 -17.98 6.41 18.78
C ILE A 357 -18.54 5.26 19.59
N GLY A 358 -19.50 4.53 19.03
CA GLY A 358 -20.08 3.34 19.63
C GLY A 358 -19.73 2.09 18.84
N VAL A 359 -19.48 1.00 19.56
CA VAL A 359 -19.15 -0.30 19.01
C VAL A 359 -19.92 -1.38 19.77
N ARG A 360 -20.49 -2.32 19.03
CA ARG A 360 -21.16 -3.50 19.58
C ARG A 360 -20.73 -4.75 18.82
N ILE A 361 -20.53 -5.83 19.58
CA ILE A 361 -20.28 -7.18 19.05
C ILE A 361 -21.45 -8.08 19.46
N GLY A 362 -22.14 -8.65 18.48
CA GLY A 362 -23.31 -9.49 18.71
C GLY A 362 -24.55 -8.72 19.18
N SER A 363 -25.49 -9.45 19.78
CA SER A 363 -26.79 -8.93 20.24
C SER A 363 -26.83 -8.55 21.72
N ASN A 364 -25.71 -8.68 22.43
CA ASN A 364 -25.62 -8.30 23.83
C ASN A 364 -25.76 -6.78 23.97
N ASN A 365 -26.36 -6.32 25.07
CA ASN A 365 -26.51 -4.88 25.36
C ASN A 365 -25.20 -4.19 25.78
N ASN A 366 -24.05 -4.86 25.62
CA ASN A 366 -22.76 -4.29 25.97
C ASN A 366 -22.26 -3.42 24.81
N ILE A 367 -22.20 -2.11 25.06
CA ILE A 367 -21.72 -1.11 24.11
C ILE A 367 -20.39 -0.60 24.63
N THR A 368 -19.36 -0.67 23.78
CA THR A 368 -18.11 0.04 24.04
C THR A 368 -18.19 1.42 23.42
N SER A 369 -17.90 2.47 24.19
CA SER A 369 -17.96 3.85 23.72
C SER A 369 -16.66 4.59 23.93
N PHE A 370 -16.30 5.41 22.95
CA PHE A 370 -15.12 6.27 22.97
C PHE A 370 -15.49 7.70 22.63
N TYR A 371 -14.71 8.67 23.09
CA TYR A 371 -14.86 10.06 22.72
C TYR A 371 -13.65 10.54 21.95
N ALA A 372 -13.83 10.80 20.65
CA ALA A 372 -12.82 11.43 19.82
C ALA A 372 -12.87 12.94 20.06
N ARG A 373 -11.79 13.48 20.64
CA ARG A 373 -11.78 14.79 21.29
C ARG A 373 -11.60 15.98 20.35
N GLN A 374 -11.18 15.73 19.11
CA GLN A 374 -10.83 16.77 18.15
C GLN A 374 -11.15 16.32 16.73
N ALA A 375 -11.34 17.29 15.84
CA ALA A 375 -11.37 17.04 14.40
C ALA A 375 -10.06 16.37 13.96
N GLY A 376 -10.14 15.43 13.02
CA GLY A 376 -8.98 14.65 12.61
C GLY A 376 -9.20 13.15 12.69
N LEU A 377 -8.09 12.44 12.48
CA LEU A 377 -8.03 10.99 12.65
C LEU A 377 -7.93 10.64 14.13
N SER A 378 -8.72 9.67 14.59
CA SER A 378 -8.57 9.01 15.89
C SER A 378 -8.63 7.49 15.72
N MET A 379 -7.90 6.78 16.56
CA MET A 379 -7.81 5.32 16.56
C MET A 379 -8.37 4.73 17.85
N PHE A 380 -9.12 3.65 17.72
CA PHE A 380 -9.69 2.91 18.84
C PHE A 380 -9.54 1.40 18.63
N GLU A 381 -9.44 0.68 19.75
CA GLU A 381 -9.34 -0.78 19.76
C GLU A 381 -10.41 -1.34 20.72
N VAL A 382 -11.15 -2.36 20.27
CA VAL A 382 -12.16 -3.05 21.08
C VAL A 382 -11.80 -4.53 21.16
N PRO A 383 -11.40 -5.06 22.33
CA PRO A 383 -11.13 -6.48 22.47
C PRO A 383 -12.42 -7.28 22.29
N PHE A 384 -12.31 -8.46 21.65
CA PHE A 384 -13.45 -9.36 21.49
C PHE A 384 -13.99 -9.78 22.86
N ASN A 385 -13.10 -10.05 23.82
CA ASN A 385 -13.45 -10.50 25.18
C ASN A 385 -14.44 -11.69 25.19
N GLY A 386 -14.23 -12.63 24.25
CA GLY A 386 -15.10 -13.80 24.08
C GLY A 386 -16.45 -13.52 23.41
N GLN A 387 -16.73 -12.29 22.99
CA GLN A 387 -17.96 -11.95 22.25
C GLN A 387 -17.86 -12.38 20.78
N THR A 388 -18.99 -12.84 20.26
CA THR A 388 -19.18 -13.25 18.86
C THR A 388 -20.47 -12.65 18.31
N GLY A 389 -20.64 -12.68 16.99
CA GLY A 389 -21.80 -12.15 16.27
C GLY A 389 -21.48 -10.90 15.45
N ASN A 390 -22.50 -10.37 14.77
CA ASN A 390 -22.38 -9.20 13.89
C ASN A 390 -21.82 -7.99 14.65
N THR A 391 -21.03 -7.18 13.96
CA THR A 391 -20.47 -5.96 14.53
C THR A 391 -21.29 -4.75 14.07
N THR A 392 -21.47 -3.78 14.96
CA THR A 392 -22.17 -2.52 14.66
C THR A 392 -21.32 -1.36 15.14
N PHE A 393 -21.23 -0.32 14.32
CA PHE A 393 -20.42 0.86 14.57
C PHE A 393 -21.23 2.12 14.27
N TRP A 394 -21.09 3.14 15.09
CA TRP A 394 -21.77 4.41 14.84
C TRP A 394 -21.01 5.60 15.43
N ILE A 395 -21.26 6.78 14.88
CA ILE A 395 -20.77 8.05 15.40
C ILE A 395 -21.98 8.88 15.85
N VAL A 396 -21.96 9.36 17.09
CA VAL A 396 -22.98 10.26 17.65
C VAL A 396 -22.37 11.64 17.88
N ARG A 397 -23.08 12.67 17.44
CA ARG A 397 -22.77 14.08 17.72
C ARG A 397 -24.07 14.79 18.10
N ASN A 398 -24.07 15.48 19.24
CA ASN A 398 -25.25 16.17 19.77
C ASN A 398 -26.50 15.27 19.81
N GLU A 399 -26.35 14.08 20.40
CA GLU A 399 -27.42 13.06 20.53
C GLU A 399 -27.98 12.53 19.20
N THR A 400 -27.38 12.91 18.07
CA THR A 400 -27.79 12.47 16.73
C THR A 400 -26.76 11.52 16.16
N GLU A 401 -27.21 10.39 15.64
CA GLU A 401 -26.39 9.48 14.83
C GLU A 401 -26.06 10.15 13.50
N VAL A 402 -24.77 10.34 13.22
CA VAL A 402 -24.29 10.96 11.97
C VAL A 402 -23.66 9.96 11.02
N VAL A 403 -23.28 8.79 11.54
CA VAL A 403 -22.69 7.66 10.81
C VAL A 403 -23.17 6.37 11.46
N TYR A 404 -23.54 5.38 10.65
CA TYR A 404 -23.88 4.03 11.07
C TYR A 404 -23.38 3.03 10.03
N THR A 405 -22.76 1.94 10.47
CA THR A 405 -22.37 0.83 9.61
C THR A 405 -22.31 -0.48 10.39
N THR A 406 -22.29 -1.60 9.67
CA THR A 406 -22.26 -2.95 10.23
C THR A 406 -21.20 -3.79 9.54
N GLY A 407 -20.54 -4.67 10.29
CA GLY A 407 -19.60 -5.64 9.74
C GLY A 407 -20.06 -7.09 9.93
N PRO A 408 -19.38 -8.02 9.23
CA PRO A 408 -19.69 -9.45 9.33
C PRO A 408 -19.48 -10.00 10.74
N ALA A 409 -20.07 -11.14 11.04
CA ALA A 409 -19.95 -11.74 12.37
C ALA A 409 -18.50 -12.11 12.72
N ILE A 410 -18.10 -11.82 13.97
CA ILE A 410 -17.00 -12.55 14.59
C ILE A 410 -17.54 -13.92 14.96
N THR A 411 -16.94 -15.00 14.47
CA THR A 411 -17.46 -16.37 14.65
C THR A 411 -16.35 -17.35 14.99
N THR A 412 -16.70 -18.38 15.77
CA THR A 412 -15.84 -19.53 15.99
C THR A 412 -15.89 -20.55 14.85
N ASP A 413 -16.85 -20.40 13.93
CA ASP A 413 -17.00 -21.28 12.77
C ASP A 413 -15.91 -20.98 11.74
N CYS A 414 -14.87 -21.80 11.76
CA CYS A 414 -13.71 -21.68 10.88
C CYS A 414 -13.94 -22.48 9.59
N ILE A 415 -13.70 -21.86 8.43
CA ILE A 415 -13.68 -22.58 7.15
C ILE A 415 -12.59 -23.66 7.22
N ASP A 416 -12.97 -24.91 6.93
CA ASP A 416 -12.11 -26.10 7.04
C ASP A 416 -11.47 -26.29 8.44
N GLY A 417 -12.07 -25.73 9.49
CA GLY A 417 -11.52 -25.79 10.85
C GLY A 417 -10.25 -24.96 11.04
N MET A 418 -9.91 -24.07 10.11
CA MET A 418 -8.72 -23.20 10.17
C MET A 418 -9.07 -21.75 10.45
N VAL A 419 -8.36 -21.14 11.40
CA VAL A 419 -8.46 -19.71 11.68
C VAL A 419 -8.10 -18.92 10.42
N ASN A 420 -8.98 -18.01 10.00
CA ASN A 420 -8.65 -17.03 8.98
C ASN A 420 -7.85 -15.88 9.62
N TRP A 421 -6.57 -15.79 9.25
CA TRP A 421 -5.66 -14.72 9.69
C TRP A 421 -5.72 -13.48 8.81
N ASN A 422 -6.52 -13.49 7.74
CA ASN A 422 -6.86 -12.29 6.99
C ASN A 422 -7.86 -11.43 7.79
N ALA A 423 -7.85 -10.13 7.52
CA ALA A 423 -8.82 -9.19 8.05
C ALA A 423 -10.01 -9.04 7.11
N VAL A 424 -11.19 -8.83 7.68
CA VAL A 424 -12.30 -8.16 7.02
C VAL A 424 -12.16 -6.66 7.28
N VAL A 425 -12.42 -5.82 6.27
CA VAL A 425 -12.36 -4.36 6.39
C VAL A 425 -13.69 -3.79 5.92
N GLY A 426 -14.20 -2.79 6.62
CA GLY A 426 -15.41 -2.09 6.21
C GLY A 426 -15.41 -0.63 6.63
N SER A 427 -16.36 0.12 6.08
CA SER A 427 -16.49 1.54 6.34
C SER A 427 -17.94 2.02 6.32
N SER A 428 -18.14 3.29 6.68
CA SER A 428 -19.43 3.99 6.69
C SER A 428 -19.76 4.77 5.43
#